data_AF-A0AA38M5Y0-F1
#
_entry.id   AF-A0AA38M5Y0-F1
#
_cell.length_a   1.000
_cell.length_b   1.000
_cell.length_c   1.000
_cell.angle_alpha   90.00
_cell.angle_beta   90.00
_cell.angle_gamma   90.00
#
_symmetry.space_group_name_H-M   'P 1'
#
loop_
_entity.id
_entity.type
_entity.pdbx_description
1 polymer ?
#
loop_
_entity_poly.entity_id
_entity_poly.type
_entity_poly.pdbx_seq_one_letter_code
_entity_poly.pdbx_strand_id
1 'polypeptide(L)'
;MRAVRRSNATGSFSWIGSDGWSARSLVSDGNEAEVEGTLSVQPQANPVRGFEEYFLSLNVENNPRNPWFIEFWEHHFQCRYPNSSKTPYNQKHRKLCTGKEKLTRQNTVFEDQLQFVSDAVMAFAYAIRDMHRDLCHGKPGLCEAMKPTKGTELLKYLRKVDFEGKN
;
A
#
# COMPACT_ATOMS: atom_id res chain seq x y z
N MET A 1 -10.32 7.16 -21.41
CA MET A 1 -11.79 6.98 -21.35
C MET A 1 -12.59 8.26 -21.51
N ARG A 2 -12.41 9.28 -20.67
CA ARG A 2 -13.11 10.57 -20.84
C ARG A 2 -13.02 11.18 -22.25
N ALA A 3 -11.88 11.06 -22.93
CA ALA A 3 -11.72 11.54 -24.31
C ALA A 3 -12.54 10.72 -25.34
N VAL A 4 -12.62 9.40 -25.15
CA VAL A 4 -13.42 8.47 -25.98
C VAL A 4 -14.89 8.82 -25.85
N ARG A 5 -15.37 9.00 -24.61
CA ARG A 5 -16.73 9.46 -24.31
C ARG A 5 -17.05 10.80 -24.97
N ARG A 6 -16.17 11.79 -24.79
CA ARG A 6 -16.33 13.13 -25.40
C ARG A 6 -16.39 13.09 -26.92
N SER A 7 -15.77 12.10 -27.54
CA SER A 7 -15.72 11.95 -29.00
C SER A 7 -16.78 10.98 -29.53
N ASN A 8 -17.67 10.49 -28.68
CA ASN A 8 -18.69 9.48 -28.99
C ASN A 8 -18.10 8.24 -29.69
N ALA A 9 -16.93 7.79 -29.25
CA ALA A 9 -16.16 6.70 -29.84
C ALA A 9 -16.15 5.43 -28.96
N THR A 10 -17.15 5.27 -28.09
CA THR A 10 -17.29 4.09 -27.23
C THR A 10 -17.42 2.83 -28.07
N GLY A 11 -16.69 1.77 -27.72
CA GLY A 11 -16.62 0.53 -28.51
C GLY A 11 -15.81 0.61 -29.80
N SER A 12 -15.23 1.78 -30.14
CA SER A 12 -14.44 1.94 -31.38
C SER A 12 -13.00 1.41 -31.24
N PHE A 13 -12.54 1.15 -30.02
CA PHE A 13 -11.18 0.72 -29.73
C PHE A 13 -11.19 -0.47 -28.78
N SER A 14 -10.26 -1.40 -28.99
CA SER A 14 -9.90 -2.42 -28.00
C SER A 14 -8.65 -1.98 -27.26
N TRP A 15 -8.61 -2.25 -25.97
CA TRP A 15 -7.50 -1.83 -25.13
C TRP A 15 -6.69 -3.02 -24.62
N ILE A 16 -5.36 -2.87 -24.66
CA ILE A 16 -4.43 -3.81 -24.05
C ILE A 16 -3.57 -3.02 -23.05
N GLY A 17 -3.78 -3.29 -21.76
CA GLY A 17 -3.14 -2.59 -20.64
C GLY A 17 -1.94 -3.31 -20.06
N SER A 18 -0.97 -2.53 -19.60
CA SER A 18 0.00 -3.02 -18.62
C SER A 18 -0.63 -3.09 -17.21
N ASP A 19 0.18 -3.53 -16.25
CA ASP A 19 -0.14 -3.62 -14.82
C ASP A 19 -0.63 -2.31 -14.21
N GLY A 20 -0.16 -1.16 -14.69
CA GLY A 20 -0.65 0.15 -14.26
C GLY A 20 -2.15 0.40 -14.52
N TRP A 21 -2.75 -0.43 -15.36
CA TRP A 21 -4.17 -0.37 -15.74
C TRP A 21 -4.99 -1.55 -15.22
N SER A 22 -4.34 -2.66 -14.85
CA SER A 22 -5.01 -3.89 -14.40
C SER A 22 -5.60 -3.75 -13.00
N ALA A 23 -6.78 -4.34 -12.80
CA ALA A 23 -7.49 -4.48 -11.52
C ALA A 23 -7.69 -3.19 -10.69
N ARG A 24 -7.51 -2.00 -11.29
CA ARG A 24 -7.70 -0.72 -10.60
C ARG A 24 -9.09 -0.17 -10.85
N SER A 25 -9.89 -0.09 -9.79
CA SER A 25 -11.21 0.55 -9.81
C SER A 25 -11.15 1.99 -10.33
N LEU A 26 -10.06 2.72 -10.08
CA LEU A 26 -9.83 4.08 -10.59
C LEU A 26 -9.97 4.20 -12.12
N VAL A 27 -9.70 3.11 -12.85
CA VAL A 27 -9.79 3.06 -14.31
C VAL A 27 -11.22 2.80 -14.76
N SER A 28 -11.85 1.78 -14.17
CA SER A 28 -13.15 1.27 -14.58
C SER A 28 -14.30 2.11 -14.06
N ASP A 29 -14.22 2.59 -12.82
CA ASP A 29 -15.34 3.20 -12.11
C ASP A 29 -15.80 4.47 -12.84
N GLY A 30 -17.05 4.44 -13.30
CA GLY A 30 -17.67 5.49 -14.09
C GLY A 30 -17.15 5.60 -15.53
N ASN A 31 -16.39 4.62 -16.04
CA ASN A 31 -15.92 4.48 -17.43
C ASN A 31 -16.19 3.08 -18.01
N GLU A 32 -17.11 2.32 -17.42
CA GLU A 32 -17.33 0.90 -17.68
C GLU A 32 -17.57 0.62 -19.16
N ALA A 33 -18.43 1.42 -19.81
CA ALA A 33 -18.74 1.29 -21.23
C ALA A 33 -17.53 1.55 -22.13
N GLU A 34 -16.62 2.46 -21.75
CA GLU A 34 -15.44 2.77 -22.55
C GLU A 34 -14.29 1.77 -22.38
N VAL A 35 -14.28 0.98 -21.29
CA VAL A 35 -13.26 -0.03 -21.01
C VAL A 35 -13.73 -1.46 -21.28
N GLU A 36 -14.98 -1.65 -21.70
CA GLU A 36 -15.52 -2.96 -22.01
C GLU A 36 -14.64 -3.72 -23.02
N GLY A 37 -14.36 -4.99 -22.74
CA GLY A 37 -13.49 -5.84 -23.57
C GLY A 37 -11.98 -5.58 -23.43
N THR A 38 -11.56 -4.75 -22.47
CA THR A 38 -10.13 -4.54 -22.18
C THR A 38 -9.44 -5.82 -21.75
N LEU A 39 -8.25 -6.06 -22.32
CA LEU A 39 -7.30 -7.06 -21.83
C LEU A 39 -6.20 -6.35 -21.04
N SER A 40 -5.81 -6.89 -19.89
CA SER A 40 -4.67 -6.38 -19.14
C SER A 40 -3.90 -7.51 -18.47
N VAL A 41 -2.66 -7.23 -18.12
CA VAL A 41 -1.77 -8.16 -17.44
C VAL A 41 -1.38 -7.61 -16.07
N GLN A 42 -1.26 -8.48 -15.08
CA GLN A 42 -0.83 -8.11 -13.74
C GLN A 42 0.08 -9.19 -13.18
N PRO A 43 1.19 -8.79 -12.51
CA PRO A 43 1.96 -9.72 -11.72
C PRO A 43 1.07 -10.39 -10.67
N GLN A 44 1.12 -11.72 -10.59
CA GLN A 44 0.39 -12.44 -9.56
C GLN A 44 0.93 -12.05 -8.18
N ALA A 45 0.02 -11.66 -7.29
CA ALA A 45 0.31 -11.37 -5.90
C ALA A 45 -0.65 -12.18 -5.01
N ASN A 46 -0.19 -12.51 -3.81
CA ASN A 46 -0.97 -13.22 -2.80
C ASN A 46 -1.32 -12.27 -1.65
N PRO A 47 -2.42 -12.53 -0.92
CA PRO A 47 -2.72 -11.79 0.29
C PRO A 47 -1.60 -11.90 1.33
N VAL A 48 -1.24 -10.77 1.96
CA VAL A 48 -0.28 -10.77 3.06
C VAL A 48 -0.99 -11.15 4.36
N ARG A 49 -0.68 -12.33 4.89
CA ARG A 49 -1.30 -12.85 6.11
C ARG A 49 -1.24 -11.86 7.27
N GLY A 50 -2.39 -11.58 7.88
CA GLY A 50 -2.50 -10.72 9.06
C GLY A 50 -2.52 -9.22 8.76
N PHE A 51 -2.22 -8.79 7.52
CA PHE A 51 -2.24 -7.37 7.18
C PHE A 51 -3.65 -6.80 7.21
N GLU A 52 -4.62 -7.53 6.68
CA GLU A 52 -6.02 -7.09 6.69
C GLU A 52 -6.54 -6.93 8.12
N GLU A 53 -6.35 -7.94 8.98
CA GLU A 53 -6.75 -7.88 10.38
C GLU A 53 -6.06 -6.73 11.13
N TYR A 54 -4.76 -6.54 10.88
CA TYR A 54 -4.00 -5.43 11.42
C TYR A 54 -4.60 -4.09 10.99
N PHE A 55 -4.80 -3.88 9.69
CA PHE A 55 -5.27 -2.61 9.16
C PHE A 55 -6.69 -2.28 9.63
N LEU A 56 -7.60 -3.25 9.66
CA LEU A 56 -8.97 -3.07 10.14
C LEU A 56 -9.05 -2.81 11.66
N SER A 57 -8.01 -3.16 12.41
CA SER A 57 -7.91 -2.84 13.84
C SER A 57 -7.48 -1.40 14.11
N LEU A 58 -7.00 -0.67 13.09
CA LEU A 58 -6.52 0.70 13.26
C LEU A 58 -7.68 1.68 13.43
N ASN A 59 -7.44 2.67 14.29
CA ASN A 59 -8.27 3.85 14.48
C ASN A 59 -7.37 5.07 14.76
N VAL A 60 -7.98 6.25 14.83
CA VAL A 60 -7.22 7.50 15.01
C VAL A 60 -6.47 7.55 16.34
N GLU A 61 -6.98 6.87 17.38
CA GLU A 61 -6.40 6.87 18.72
C GLU A 61 -5.18 5.94 18.83
N ASN A 62 -5.21 4.79 18.15
CA ASN A 62 -4.17 3.77 18.23
C ASN A 62 -3.10 3.88 17.13
N ASN A 63 -3.24 4.80 16.17
CA ASN A 63 -2.28 5.00 15.08
C ASN A 63 -1.70 6.43 15.00
N PRO A 64 -1.17 7.00 16.09
CA PRO A 64 -0.61 8.37 16.09
C PRO A 64 0.69 8.48 15.26
N ARG A 65 1.33 7.35 14.95
CA ARG A 65 2.58 7.29 14.19
C ARG A 65 2.44 7.74 12.73
N ASN A 66 1.25 7.62 12.14
CA ASN A 66 1.01 7.96 10.75
C ASN A 66 0.34 9.35 10.67
N PRO A 67 1.07 10.39 10.25
CA PRO A 67 0.55 11.76 10.25
C PRO A 67 -0.61 11.98 9.27
N TRP A 68 -0.76 11.10 8.26
CA TRP A 68 -1.85 11.17 7.27
C TRP A 68 -3.09 10.35 7.68
N PHE A 69 -3.05 9.65 8.82
CA PHE A 69 -4.14 8.74 9.17
C PHE A 69 -5.45 9.47 9.52
N ILE A 70 -5.35 10.66 10.13
CA ILE A 70 -6.53 11.52 10.37
C ILE A 70 -7.16 11.94 9.04
N GLU A 71 -6.34 12.37 8.08
CA GLU A 71 -6.82 12.79 6.77
C GLU A 71 -7.49 11.63 6.01
N PHE A 72 -6.88 10.45 6.03
CA PHE A 72 -7.49 9.22 5.51
C PHE A 72 -8.84 8.93 6.19
N TRP A 73 -8.90 9.00 7.52
CA TRP A 73 -10.12 8.71 8.28
C TRP A 73 -11.27 9.66 7.93
N GLU A 74 -10.97 10.96 7.88
CA GLU A 74 -11.91 12.01 7.52
C GLU A 74 -12.47 11.81 6.09
N HIS A 75 -11.59 11.52 5.13
CA HIS A 75 -11.98 11.24 3.76
C HIS A 75 -12.78 9.93 3.64
N HIS A 76 -12.36 8.87 4.34
CA HIS A 76 -13.01 7.56 4.27
C HIS A 76 -14.44 7.59 4.85
N PHE A 77 -14.62 8.22 6.01
CA PHE A 77 -15.92 8.31 6.69
C PHE A 77 -16.71 9.58 6.35
N GLN A 78 -16.17 10.45 5.48
CA GLN A 78 -16.76 11.72 5.07
C GLN A 78 -17.15 12.61 6.27
N CYS A 79 -16.27 12.65 7.27
CA CYS A 79 -16.45 13.39 8.52
C CYS A 79 -15.21 14.23 8.85
N ARG A 80 -15.31 15.14 9.82
CA ARG A 80 -14.18 15.93 10.33
C ARG A 80 -13.86 15.51 11.76
N TYR A 81 -12.61 15.13 12.00
CA TYR A 81 -12.15 14.69 13.31
C TYR A 81 -12.05 15.89 14.27
N PRO A 82 -12.51 15.77 15.53
CA PRO A 82 -12.46 16.88 16.47
C PRO A 82 -11.03 17.40 16.67
N ASN A 83 -10.87 18.73 16.65
CA ASN A 83 -9.57 19.41 16.83
C ASN A 83 -8.47 19.01 15.83
N SER A 84 -8.82 18.40 14.69
CA SER A 84 -7.87 18.14 13.61
C SER A 84 -7.41 19.43 12.93
N SER A 85 -6.16 19.41 12.44
CA SER A 85 -5.65 20.48 11.58
C SER A 85 -6.45 20.54 10.28
N LYS A 86 -6.75 21.75 9.81
CA LYS A 86 -7.42 21.92 8.50
C LYS A 86 -6.44 21.57 7.38
N THR A 87 -6.83 20.66 6.50
CA THR A 87 -6.13 20.33 5.25
C THR A 87 -7.00 20.75 4.06
N PRO A 88 -6.48 20.86 2.83
CA PRO A 88 -7.31 21.09 1.65
C PRO A 88 -8.38 20.01 1.41
N TYR A 89 -8.18 18.81 1.98
CA TYR A 89 -9.00 17.63 1.74
C TYR A 89 -10.15 17.49 2.74
N ASN A 90 -9.99 17.94 3.99
CA ASN A 90 -11.01 17.81 5.03
C ASN A 90 -11.96 19.01 5.18
N GLN A 91 -11.75 20.09 4.43
CA GLN A 91 -12.57 21.31 4.49
C GLN A 91 -14.02 21.10 4.03
N LYS A 92 -14.26 20.07 3.21
CA LYS A 92 -15.58 19.79 2.64
C LYS A 92 -16.50 19.06 3.63
N HIS A 93 -15.95 18.42 4.66
CA HIS A 93 -16.73 17.63 5.61
C HIS A 93 -17.31 18.52 6.72
N ARG A 94 -18.65 18.67 6.72
CA ARG A 94 -19.37 19.48 7.71
C ARG A 94 -19.71 18.70 8.98
N LYS A 95 -19.89 17.39 8.87
CA LYS A 95 -20.26 16.50 9.98
C LYS A 95 -19.00 16.15 10.77
N LEU A 96 -19.08 16.23 12.10
CA LEU A 96 -18.01 15.75 12.97
C LEU A 96 -18.01 14.21 13.06
N CYS A 97 -16.83 13.61 13.12
CA CYS A 97 -16.69 12.19 13.39
C CYS A 97 -17.22 11.88 14.81
N THR A 98 -17.89 10.75 14.96
CA THR A 98 -18.57 10.35 16.19
C THR A 98 -17.68 9.58 17.16
N GLY A 99 -16.55 9.06 16.68
CA GLY A 99 -15.66 8.15 17.41
C GLY A 99 -16.12 6.69 17.36
N LYS A 100 -17.26 6.39 16.72
CA LYS A 100 -17.79 5.03 16.55
C LYS A 100 -17.48 4.43 15.18
N GLU A 101 -16.84 5.20 14.30
CA GLU A 101 -16.43 4.75 12.98
C GLU A 101 -15.45 3.57 13.10
N LYS A 102 -15.55 2.62 12.17
CA LYS A 102 -14.68 1.45 12.16
C LYS A 102 -14.42 1.00 10.73
N LEU A 103 -13.16 0.68 10.44
CA LEU A 103 -12.79 0.04 9.19
C LEU A 103 -13.33 -1.40 9.18
N THR A 104 -14.00 -1.77 8.11
CA THR A 104 -14.54 -3.11 7.89
C THR A 104 -14.21 -3.59 6.49
N ARG A 105 -14.34 -4.89 6.26
CA ARG A 105 -14.16 -5.49 4.94
C ARG A 105 -15.14 -4.92 3.90
N GLN A 106 -16.28 -4.37 4.34
CA GLN A 106 -17.32 -3.84 3.47
C GLN A 106 -17.07 -2.39 3.05
N ASN A 107 -16.36 -1.60 3.86
CA ASN A 107 -16.09 -0.19 3.55
C ASN A 107 -14.64 0.05 3.10
N THR A 108 -13.75 -0.92 3.26
CA THR A 108 -12.32 -0.80 2.96
C THR A 108 -11.94 -1.69 1.79
N VAL A 109 -11.36 -1.08 0.75
CA VAL A 109 -10.74 -1.78 -0.38
C VAL A 109 -9.24 -1.85 -0.13
N PHE A 110 -8.66 -3.03 -0.28
CA PHE A 110 -7.23 -3.28 -0.11
C PHE A 110 -6.50 -3.25 -1.45
N GLU A 111 -5.21 -2.90 -1.40
CA GLU A 111 -4.33 -3.00 -2.57
C GLU A 111 -3.95 -4.46 -2.80
N ASP A 112 -4.20 -4.97 -4.00
CA ASP A 112 -3.97 -6.39 -4.35
C ASP A 112 -2.47 -6.71 -4.45
N GLN A 113 -1.63 -5.69 -4.61
CA GLN A 113 -0.17 -5.82 -4.79
C GLN A 113 0.65 -5.65 -3.50
N LEU A 114 0.03 -5.76 -2.32
CA LEU A 114 0.69 -5.56 -1.02
C LEU A 114 1.84 -6.54 -0.75
N GLN A 115 1.81 -7.74 -1.34
CA GLN A 115 2.89 -8.72 -1.23
C GLN A 115 4.25 -8.12 -1.63
N PHE A 116 4.33 -7.40 -2.75
CA PHE A 116 5.62 -6.87 -3.22
C PHE A 116 6.23 -5.87 -2.25
N VAL A 117 5.41 -5.10 -1.54
CA VAL A 117 5.86 -4.18 -0.49
C VAL A 117 6.36 -4.96 0.72
N SER A 118 5.62 -5.99 1.15
CA SER A 118 6.01 -6.85 2.27
C SER A 118 7.33 -7.57 1.97
N ASP A 119 7.44 -8.21 0.82
CA ASP A 119 8.61 -8.96 0.40
C ASP A 119 9.83 -8.05 0.22
N ALA A 120 9.66 -6.81 -0.24
CA ALA A 120 10.75 -5.84 -0.28
C ALA A 120 11.30 -5.53 1.11
N VAL A 121 10.43 -5.29 2.10
CA VAL A 121 10.85 -5.05 3.50
C VAL A 121 11.53 -6.30 4.07
N MET A 122 10.96 -7.48 3.82
CA MET A 122 11.54 -8.74 4.26
C MET A 122 12.92 -8.97 3.64
N ALA A 123 13.11 -8.66 2.35
CA ALA A 123 14.41 -8.81 1.69
C ALA A 123 15.51 -8.02 2.41
N PHE A 124 15.23 -6.78 2.84
CA PHE A 124 16.15 -6.01 3.66
C PHE A 124 16.37 -6.64 5.04
N ALA A 125 15.32 -7.14 5.70
CA ALA A 125 15.45 -7.79 6.99
C ALA A 125 16.34 -9.05 6.93
N TYR A 126 16.13 -9.90 5.91
CA TYR A 126 16.96 -11.09 5.65
C TYR A 126 18.40 -10.72 5.32
N ALA A 127 18.64 -9.71 4.47
CA ALA A 127 19.98 -9.23 4.16
C ALA A 127 20.73 -8.70 5.40
N ILE A 128 20.05 -7.90 6.24
CA ILE A 128 20.63 -7.36 7.47
C ILE A 128 20.91 -8.48 8.48
N ARG A 129 20.02 -9.46 8.60
CA ARG A 129 20.23 -10.64 9.45
C ARG A 129 21.47 -11.42 9.03
N ASP A 130 21.62 -11.69 7.73
CA ASP A 130 22.74 -12.49 7.23
C ASP A 130 24.06 -11.72 7.35
N MET A 131 24.05 -10.41 7.07
CA MET A 131 25.18 -9.52 7.33
C MET A 131 25.56 -9.49 8.81
N HIS A 132 24.58 -9.43 9.71
CA HIS A 132 24.81 -9.44 11.15
C HIS A 132 25.37 -10.77 11.64
N ARG A 133 24.88 -11.89 11.12
CA ARG A 133 25.41 -13.22 11.44
C ARG A 133 26.88 -13.32 11.03
N ASP A 134 27.24 -12.83 9.86
CA ASP A 134 28.58 -12.97 9.31
C ASP A 134 29.57 -11.99 9.98
N LEU A 135 29.15 -10.75 10.29
CA LEU A 135 30.03 -9.71 10.86
C LEU A 135 30.01 -9.62 12.38
N CYS A 136 28.87 -9.87 13.01
CA CYS A 136 28.67 -9.74 14.44
C CYS A 136 28.51 -11.09 15.16
N HIS A 137 28.60 -12.20 14.44
CA HIS A 137 28.49 -13.57 14.99
C HIS A 137 27.21 -13.81 15.80
N GLY A 138 26.11 -13.15 15.42
CA GLY A 138 24.81 -13.28 16.10
C GLY A 138 24.75 -12.67 17.50
N LYS A 139 25.75 -11.89 17.93
CA LYS A 139 25.70 -11.19 19.22
C LYS A 139 24.56 -10.17 19.25
N PRO A 140 23.83 -10.01 20.38
CA PRO A 140 22.76 -9.03 20.48
C PRO A 140 23.22 -7.61 20.14
N GLY A 141 22.42 -6.88 19.36
CA GLY A 141 22.72 -5.52 18.93
C GLY A 141 23.73 -5.44 17.78
N LEU A 142 24.09 -4.21 17.40
CA LEU A 142 25.05 -3.96 16.33
C LEU A 142 26.49 -3.93 16.87
N CYS A 143 27.39 -4.66 16.21
CA CYS A 143 28.82 -4.62 16.47
C CYS A 143 29.51 -3.49 15.70
N GLU A 144 30.78 -3.20 16.02
CA GLU A 144 31.56 -2.14 15.39
C GLU A 144 31.69 -2.30 13.87
N ALA A 145 31.71 -3.53 13.36
CA ALA A 145 31.75 -3.79 11.92
C ALA A 145 30.49 -3.30 11.16
N MET A 146 29.38 -3.05 11.87
CA MET A 146 28.13 -2.52 11.31
C MET A 146 27.86 -1.06 11.73
N LYS A 147 28.81 -0.38 12.38
CA LYS A 147 28.69 1.00 12.89
C LYS A 147 29.78 1.93 12.32
N PRO A 148 29.49 2.72 11.27
CA PRO A 148 28.30 2.68 10.42
C PRO A 148 28.38 1.52 9.41
N THR A 149 27.22 1.09 8.93
CA THR A 149 27.15 0.10 7.86
C THR A 149 27.47 0.76 6.51
N LYS A 150 28.24 0.06 5.66
CA LYS A 150 28.54 0.51 4.29
C LYS A 150 27.48 -0.03 3.32
N GLY A 151 26.85 0.84 2.53
CA GLY A 151 25.83 0.44 1.56
C GLY A 151 26.32 -0.60 0.53
N THR A 152 27.58 -0.49 0.09
CA THR A 152 28.21 -1.48 -0.80
C THR A 152 28.36 -2.85 -0.15
N GLU A 153 28.48 -2.91 1.18
CA GLU A 153 28.56 -4.16 1.91
C GLU A 153 27.17 -4.79 2.00
N LEU A 154 26.17 -4.02 2.44
CA LEU A 154 24.77 -4.48 2.47
C LEU A 154 24.28 -4.96 1.10
N LEU A 155 24.67 -4.30 0.01
CA LEU A 155 24.32 -4.70 -1.34
C LEU A 155 24.79 -6.12 -1.71
N LYS A 156 25.92 -6.58 -1.16
CA LYS A 156 26.40 -7.96 -1.38
C LYS A 156 25.46 -8.98 -0.77
N TYR A 157 24.86 -8.66 0.37
CA TYR A 157 23.87 -9.51 1.05
C TYR A 157 22.52 -9.43 0.33
N LEU A 158 22.04 -8.23 -0.01
CA LEU A 158 20.79 -8.03 -0.77
C LEU A 158 20.75 -8.82 -2.08
N ARG A 159 21.87 -8.91 -2.81
CA ARG A 159 21.98 -9.68 -4.07
C ARG A 159 21.89 -11.20 -3.90
N LYS A 160 22.03 -11.70 -2.67
CA LYS A 160 22.04 -13.13 -2.34
C LYS A 160 20.86 -13.53 -1.45
N VAL A 161 19.93 -12.60 -1.21
CA VAL A 161 18.76 -12.87 -0.38
C VAL A 161 17.94 -13.98 -1.02
N ASP A 162 17.63 -14.98 -0.21
CA ASP A 162 16.76 -16.08 -0.55
C ASP A 162 15.85 -16.35 0.66
N PHE A 163 14.54 -16.21 0.45
CA PHE A 163 13.53 -16.50 1.45
C PHE A 163 12.18 -16.77 0.77
N GLU A 164 11.34 -17.54 1.48
CA GLU A 164 9.95 -17.71 1.11
C GLU A 164 9.12 -16.57 1.73
N GLY A 165 8.48 -15.76 0.88
CA GLY A 165 7.50 -14.77 1.32
C GLY A 165 6.35 -15.45 2.04
N LYS A 166 5.96 -14.95 3.21
CA LYS A 166 4.85 -15.54 3.97
C LYS A 166 3.52 -15.09 3.39
N ASN A 167 2.87 -16.01 2.67
CA ASN A 167 1.45 -15.94 2.31
C ASN A 167 0.55 -16.33 3.49
#